data_AF-A0A7J4CS73-F1
#
_entry.id   AF-A0A7J4CS73-F1
#
_cell.length_a   1.000
_cell.length_b   1.000
_cell.length_c   1.000
_cell.angle_alpha   90.00
_cell.angle_beta   90.00
_cell.angle_gamma   90.00
#
_symmetry.space_group_name_H-M   'P 1'
#
loop_
_entity.id
_entity.type
_entity.pdbx_description
1 polymer ?
#
loop_
_entity_poly.entity_id
_entity_poly.type
_entity_poly.pdbx_seq_one_letter_code
_entity_poly.pdbx_strand_id
1 'polypeptide(L)'
;MPKVKFLPADKMVQTLQLAAYALLVALGILTYIVTPPQGTMWYWIFSSAGIAELIQTMLVATSVGAGFWGTFRRDPRWLLTSYILFIVSALRFASSKVSLSNDWFGFADSPTMLTILVVMYAVILVMYFELTNGVIRFSMLDTSIRTNEVYVMNVKRVIGKYHRSLLMNPLIAGGLAFLVLSVNMILPIFVRPFSAETAMRMEDSVELISVYGVALGSLIVFLVVGAVFAANIPLRIERWRENKE
;
A
#
# COMPACT_ATOMS: atom_id res chain seq x y z
N MET A 1 13.65 4.53 -20.62
CA MET A 1 13.75 5.89 -20.00
C MET A 1 15.21 6.31 -19.88
N PRO A 2 15.59 7.54 -20.23
CA PRO A 2 16.99 8.00 -20.18
C PRO A 2 17.55 8.00 -18.74
N LYS A 3 18.87 7.87 -18.58
CA LYS A 3 19.55 8.04 -17.28
C LYS A 3 19.54 9.53 -16.93
N VAL A 4 18.61 9.96 -16.08
CA VAL A 4 18.62 11.32 -15.54
C VAL A 4 19.68 11.37 -14.43
N LYS A 5 20.77 12.12 -14.65
CA LYS A 5 21.83 12.26 -13.64
C LYS A 5 21.43 13.41 -12.70
N PHE A 6 20.88 13.07 -11.54
CA PHE A 6 20.52 14.07 -10.54
C PHE A 6 21.75 14.72 -9.90
N LEU A 7 21.64 16.01 -9.60
CA LEU A 7 22.61 16.70 -8.75
C LEU A 7 22.56 16.14 -7.31
N PRO A 8 23.60 16.35 -6.48
CA PRO A 8 23.57 15.99 -5.07
C PRO A 8 22.31 16.54 -4.40
N ALA A 9 21.66 15.70 -3.58
CA ALA A 9 20.37 15.99 -2.98
C ALA A 9 20.43 17.22 -2.06
N ASP A 10 19.53 18.17 -2.26
CA ASP A 10 19.29 19.27 -1.32
C ASP A 10 18.65 18.76 -0.01
N LYS A 11 18.70 19.57 1.06
CA LYS A 11 18.21 19.23 2.41
C LYS A 11 16.79 18.68 2.41
N MET A 12 15.90 19.23 1.60
CA MET A 12 14.52 18.72 1.50
C MET A 12 14.47 17.29 0.96
N VAL A 13 15.23 17.00 -0.09
CA VAL A 13 15.30 15.65 -0.69
C VAL A 13 15.95 14.68 0.29
N GLN A 14 16.96 15.11 1.04
CA GLN A 14 17.59 14.29 2.08
C GLN A 14 16.62 13.92 3.19
N THR A 15 15.79 14.87 3.67
CA THR A 15 14.76 14.58 4.68
C THR A 15 13.74 13.57 4.16
N LEU A 16 13.32 13.71 2.89
CA LEU A 16 12.43 12.73 2.26
C LEU A 16 13.11 11.37 2.10
N GLN A 17 14.38 11.31 1.72
CA GLN A 17 15.11 10.04 1.65
C GLN A 17 15.21 9.36 3.02
N LEU A 18 15.48 10.13 4.08
CA LEU A 18 15.55 9.59 5.44
C LEU A 18 14.19 9.02 5.90
N ALA A 19 13.10 9.76 5.66
CA ALA A 19 11.75 9.29 5.97
C ALA A 19 11.39 8.05 5.14
N ALA A 20 11.80 7.98 3.87
CA ALA A 20 11.59 6.81 3.01
C ALA A 20 12.33 5.59 3.55
N TYR A 21 13.57 5.74 4.03
CA TYR A 21 14.32 4.64 4.63
C TYR A 21 13.67 4.15 5.93
N ALA A 22 13.22 5.06 6.79
CA ALA A 22 12.52 4.70 8.02
C ALA A 22 11.24 3.90 7.71
N LEU A 23 10.42 4.37 6.76
CA LEU A 23 9.22 3.66 6.32
C LEU A 23 9.54 2.34 5.64
N LEU A 24 10.62 2.25 4.87
CA LEU A 24 11.05 1.02 4.22
C LEU A 24 11.40 -0.09 5.22
N VAL A 25 12.12 0.26 6.30
CA VAL A 25 12.45 -0.69 7.37
C VAL A 25 11.18 -1.12 8.10
N ALA A 26 10.33 -0.17 8.48
CA ALA A 26 9.04 -0.48 9.12
C ALA A 26 8.18 -1.38 8.23
N LEU A 27 8.10 -1.08 6.93
CA LEU A 27 7.37 -1.86 5.95
C LEU A 27 7.94 -3.26 5.80
N GLY A 28 9.26 -3.42 5.76
CA GLY A 28 9.92 -4.74 5.70
C GLY A 28 9.56 -5.62 6.90
N ILE A 29 9.68 -5.08 8.11
CA ILE A 29 9.31 -5.78 9.35
C ILE A 29 7.82 -6.15 9.34
N LEU A 30 6.96 -5.19 9.01
CA LEU A 30 5.53 -5.40 9.04
C LEU A 30 5.07 -6.39 7.97
N THR A 31 5.69 -6.37 6.78
CA THR A 31 5.48 -7.38 5.74
C THR A 31 5.81 -8.75 6.28
N TYR A 32 6.98 -8.90 6.92
CA TYR A 32 7.40 -10.16 7.48
C TYR A 32 6.37 -10.68 8.49
N ILE A 33 5.87 -9.86 9.43
CA ILE A 33 4.87 -10.26 10.44
C ILE A 33 3.50 -10.59 9.80
N VAL A 34 3.04 -9.75 8.87
CA VAL A 34 1.69 -9.81 8.30
C VAL A 34 1.59 -10.83 7.17
N THR A 35 2.67 -11.44 6.67
CA THR A 35 2.59 -12.39 5.54
C THR A 35 3.07 -13.80 5.94
N PRO A 36 2.18 -14.69 6.43
CA PRO A 36 2.55 -16.05 6.78
C PRO A 36 2.96 -16.85 5.53
N PRO A 37 4.07 -17.61 5.57
CA PRO A 37 4.52 -18.42 4.43
C PRO A 37 3.45 -19.40 3.91
N GLN A 38 2.65 -19.97 4.81
CA GLN A 38 1.60 -20.95 4.52
C GLN A 38 0.45 -20.38 3.68
N GLY A 39 0.26 -19.05 3.70
CA GLY A 39 -0.77 -18.36 2.91
C GLY A 39 -0.25 -17.79 1.60
N THR A 40 0.96 -18.15 1.17
CA THR A 40 1.59 -17.63 -0.06
C THR A 40 1.43 -18.60 -1.22
N MET A 41 1.56 -18.08 -2.45
CA MET A 41 1.60 -18.90 -3.67
C MET A 41 2.69 -19.99 -3.61
N TRP A 42 3.82 -19.68 -2.96
CA TRP A 42 4.96 -20.60 -2.85
C TRP A 42 4.62 -21.85 -2.04
N TYR A 43 3.83 -21.72 -0.97
CA TYR A 43 3.36 -22.87 -0.21
C TYR A 43 2.44 -23.77 -1.04
N TRP A 44 1.58 -23.18 -1.87
CA TRP A 44 0.73 -23.95 -2.78
C TRP A 44 1.53 -24.72 -3.84
N ILE A 45 2.58 -24.11 -4.41
CA ILE A 45 3.42 -24.74 -5.44
C ILE A 45 4.31 -25.84 -4.86
N PHE A 46 4.98 -25.57 -3.73
CA PHE A 46 6.01 -26.46 -3.19
C PHE A 46 5.52 -27.38 -2.08
N SER A 47 4.31 -27.14 -1.54
CA SER A 47 3.71 -27.89 -0.43
C SER A 47 4.64 -28.08 0.79
N SER A 48 5.56 -27.14 0.98
CA SER A 48 6.58 -27.18 2.02
C SER A 48 6.67 -25.84 2.73
N ALA A 49 6.44 -25.86 4.05
CA ALA A 49 6.48 -24.66 4.88
C ALA A 49 7.87 -24.02 4.87
N GLY A 50 8.95 -24.82 4.98
CA GLY A 50 10.32 -24.31 5.00
C GLY A 50 10.75 -23.66 3.68
N ILE A 51 10.35 -24.25 2.54
CA ILE A 51 10.64 -23.67 1.21
C ILE A 51 9.85 -22.38 1.02
N ALA A 52 8.57 -22.37 1.39
CA ALA A 52 7.73 -21.17 1.31
C ALA A 52 8.29 -20.03 2.18
N GLU A 53 8.77 -20.34 3.38
CA GLU A 53 9.36 -19.36 4.30
C GLU A 53 10.66 -18.78 3.75
N LEU A 54 11.52 -19.62 3.18
CA LEU A 54 12.77 -19.18 2.56
C LEU A 54 12.50 -18.25 1.38
N ILE A 55 11.59 -18.62 0.48
CA ILE A 55 11.23 -17.78 -0.67
C ILE A 55 10.60 -16.46 -0.20
N GLN A 56 9.66 -16.52 0.74
CA GLN A 56 9.00 -15.31 1.25
C GLN A 56 10.00 -14.36 1.90
N THR A 57 10.92 -14.88 2.72
CA THR A 57 11.95 -14.07 3.38
C THR A 57 12.91 -13.45 2.36
N MET A 58 13.33 -14.22 1.34
CA MET A 58 14.16 -13.69 0.24
C MET A 58 13.43 -12.61 -0.55
N LEU A 59 12.13 -12.76 -0.77
CA LEU A 59 11.30 -11.80 -1.49
C LEU A 59 11.15 -10.48 -0.72
N VAL A 60 10.95 -10.54 0.60
CA VAL A 60 10.93 -9.36 1.48
C VAL A 60 12.32 -8.72 1.58
N ALA A 61 13.39 -9.51 1.70
CA ALA A 61 14.75 -8.98 1.74
C ALA A 61 15.12 -8.26 0.45
N THR A 62 14.73 -8.82 -0.71
CA THR A 62 14.97 -8.20 -2.03
C THR A 62 14.08 -6.98 -2.27
N SER A 63 12.84 -6.96 -1.78
CA SER A 63 11.99 -5.75 -1.86
C SER A 63 12.63 -4.60 -1.07
N VAL A 64 13.08 -4.85 0.16
CA VAL A 64 13.80 -3.87 0.98
C VAL A 64 15.10 -3.43 0.31
N GLY A 65 15.91 -4.37 -0.19
CA GLY A 65 17.17 -4.05 -0.86
C GLY A 65 16.97 -3.20 -2.13
N ALA A 66 16.01 -3.56 -2.98
CA ALA A 66 15.64 -2.79 -4.16
C ALA A 66 15.12 -1.39 -3.78
N GLY A 67 14.31 -1.29 -2.72
CA GLY A 67 13.77 -0.03 -2.22
C GLY A 67 14.85 0.90 -1.69
N PHE A 68 15.82 0.35 -0.97
CA PHE A 68 16.96 1.09 -0.46
C PHE A 68 17.81 1.63 -1.61
N TRP A 69 18.15 0.76 -2.57
CA TRP A 69 18.96 1.13 -3.72
C TRP A 69 18.26 2.14 -4.63
N GLY A 70 16.95 1.98 -4.84
CA GLY A 70 16.13 2.91 -5.62
C GLY A 70 16.02 4.28 -4.98
N THR A 71 15.89 4.34 -3.65
CA THR A 71 15.85 5.62 -2.91
C THR A 71 17.22 6.29 -2.90
N PHE A 72 18.30 5.52 -2.74
CA PHE A 72 19.68 6.02 -2.73
C PHE A 72 20.09 6.59 -4.09
N ARG A 73 19.89 5.80 -5.16
CA ARG A 73 20.20 6.24 -6.53
C ARG A 73 19.14 7.17 -7.13
N ARG A 74 18.00 7.34 -6.44
CA ARG A 74 16.82 8.05 -6.93
C ARG A 74 16.40 7.51 -8.30
N ASP A 75 16.43 6.18 -8.44
CA ASP A 75 16.10 5.50 -9.71
C ASP A 75 14.69 4.90 -9.62
N PRO A 76 13.73 5.40 -10.43
CA PRO A 76 12.36 4.90 -10.43
C PRO A 76 12.24 3.41 -10.73
N ARG A 77 13.20 2.80 -11.43
CA ARG A 77 13.13 1.38 -11.82
C ARG A 77 13.31 0.45 -10.63
N TRP A 78 14.27 0.77 -9.77
CA TRP A 78 14.53 0.02 -8.54
C TRP A 78 13.42 0.24 -7.52
N LEU A 79 12.85 1.45 -7.47
CA LEU A 79 11.65 1.74 -6.68
C LEU A 79 10.44 0.93 -7.17
N LEU A 80 10.18 0.90 -8.48
CA LEU A 80 9.11 0.08 -9.07
C LEU A 80 9.31 -1.40 -8.74
N THR A 81 10.55 -1.89 -8.83
CA THR A 81 10.88 -3.28 -8.47
C THR A 81 10.54 -3.56 -6.99
N SER A 82 10.93 -2.66 -6.09
CA SER A 82 10.55 -2.72 -4.66
C SER A 82 9.03 -2.79 -4.47
N TYR A 83 8.28 -1.91 -5.14
CA TYR A 83 6.83 -1.85 -5.01
C TYR A 83 6.17 -3.16 -5.45
N ILE A 84 6.58 -3.67 -6.62
CA ILE A 84 6.06 -4.94 -7.15
C ILE A 84 6.37 -6.08 -6.19
N LEU A 85 7.60 -6.16 -5.68
CA LEU A 85 7.98 -7.21 -4.73
C LEU A 85 7.19 -7.10 -3.42
N PHE A 86 6.97 -5.91 -2.87
CA PHE A 86 6.11 -5.75 -1.69
C PHE A 86 4.66 -6.17 -1.97
N ILE A 87 4.10 -5.78 -3.12
CA ILE A 87 2.75 -6.21 -3.50
C ILE A 87 2.69 -7.72 -3.63
N VAL A 88 3.64 -8.34 -4.35
CA VAL A 88 3.71 -9.81 -4.51
C VAL A 88 3.87 -10.51 -3.16
N SER A 89 4.68 -9.96 -2.25
CA SER A 89 4.85 -10.52 -0.90
C SER A 89 3.54 -10.52 -0.09
N ALA A 90 2.68 -9.51 -0.33
CA ALA A 90 1.41 -9.35 0.34
C ALA A 90 0.27 -10.15 -0.29
N LEU A 91 0.45 -10.67 -1.51
CA LEU A 91 -0.54 -11.52 -2.16
C LEU A 91 -0.67 -12.82 -1.39
N ARG A 92 -1.83 -12.98 -0.73
CA ARG A 92 -2.20 -14.23 -0.07
C ARG A 92 -3.00 -15.10 -1.03
N PHE A 93 -2.59 -16.36 -1.16
CA PHE A 93 -3.32 -17.39 -1.87
C PHE A 93 -3.81 -18.42 -0.85
N ALA A 94 -5.14 -18.51 -0.73
CA ALA A 94 -5.86 -19.57 -0.02
C ALA A 94 -5.32 -19.94 1.38
N SER A 95 -5.56 -19.08 2.37
CA SER A 95 -5.61 -19.50 3.79
C SER A 95 -6.97 -19.15 4.36
N SER A 96 -7.63 -20.10 5.03
CA SER A 96 -8.97 -19.96 5.60
C SER A 96 -9.01 -19.13 6.88
N LYS A 97 -7.85 -18.70 7.40
CA LYS A 97 -7.72 -17.79 8.54
C LYS A 97 -6.69 -16.71 8.25
N VAL A 98 -6.93 -15.49 8.73
CA VAL A 98 -5.88 -14.47 8.78
C VAL A 98 -4.91 -14.90 9.88
N SER A 99 -3.92 -15.69 9.53
CA SER A 99 -2.80 -16.01 10.41
C SER A 99 -1.68 -14.98 10.24
N LEU A 100 -0.92 -14.75 11.30
CA LEU A 100 0.34 -14.02 11.28
C LEU A 100 1.48 -15.00 11.03
N SER A 101 2.58 -14.55 10.43
CA SER A 101 3.76 -15.40 10.20
C SER A 101 4.48 -15.74 11.50
N ASN A 102 4.51 -14.78 12.41
CA ASN A 102 5.27 -14.79 13.65
C ASN A 102 4.45 -14.07 14.71
N ASP A 103 3.81 -14.84 15.59
CA ASP A 103 3.02 -14.29 16.68
C ASP A 103 3.83 -14.20 17.98
N TRP A 104 4.84 -13.33 18.00
CA TRP A 104 5.71 -13.18 19.17
C TRP A 104 5.03 -12.47 20.35
N PHE A 105 3.89 -11.83 20.12
CA PHE A 105 3.21 -10.98 21.09
C PHE A 105 1.75 -11.39 21.36
N GLY A 106 1.28 -12.53 20.82
CA GLY A 106 -0.12 -12.98 20.98
C GLY A 106 -1.14 -12.13 20.21
N PHE A 107 -0.71 -11.43 19.16
CA PHE A 107 -1.57 -10.60 18.33
C PHE A 107 -2.54 -11.41 17.46
N ALA A 108 -2.29 -12.70 17.23
CA ALA A 108 -3.20 -13.54 16.45
C ALA A 108 -4.49 -13.89 17.23
N ASP A 109 -4.46 -13.80 18.57
CA ASP A 109 -5.59 -14.16 19.43
C ASP A 109 -6.70 -13.09 19.46
N SER A 110 -6.42 -11.88 18.96
CA SER A 110 -7.39 -10.78 18.92
C SER A 110 -7.68 -10.35 17.48
N PRO A 111 -8.91 -10.58 16.96
CA PRO A 111 -9.32 -10.15 15.62
C PRO A 111 -9.14 -8.65 15.37
N THR A 112 -9.27 -7.84 16.42
CA THR A 112 -9.08 -6.39 16.41
C THR A 112 -7.63 -6.00 16.14
N MET A 113 -6.65 -6.61 16.83
CA MET A 113 -5.23 -6.30 16.62
C MET A 113 -4.76 -6.70 15.24
N LEU A 114 -5.22 -7.85 14.76
CA LEU A 114 -4.93 -8.33 13.42
C LEU A 114 -5.48 -7.36 12.35
N THR A 115 -6.70 -6.86 12.52
CA THR A 115 -7.29 -5.84 11.64
C THR A 115 -6.45 -4.57 11.66
N ILE A 116 -6.08 -4.08 12.84
CA ILE A 116 -5.22 -2.89 12.99
C ILE A 116 -3.89 -3.10 12.28
N LEU A 117 -3.26 -4.27 12.43
CA LEU A 117 -1.94 -4.54 11.85
C LEU A 117 -1.98 -4.57 10.31
N VAL A 118 -3.02 -5.14 9.72
CA VAL A 118 -3.22 -5.15 8.26
C VAL A 118 -3.54 -3.75 7.74
N VAL A 119 -4.36 -2.96 8.46
CA VAL A 119 -4.62 -1.55 8.11
C VAL A 119 -3.33 -0.73 8.18
N MET A 120 -2.54 -0.89 9.25
CA MET A 120 -1.24 -0.24 9.41
C MET A 120 -0.30 -0.61 8.26
N TYR A 121 -0.30 -1.87 7.83
CA TYR A 121 0.48 -2.32 6.67
C TYR A 121 0.09 -1.57 5.40
N ALA A 122 -1.21 -1.49 5.09
CA ALA A 122 -1.71 -0.79 3.93
C ALA A 122 -1.35 0.71 3.95
N VAL A 123 -1.49 1.36 5.11
CA VAL A 123 -1.15 2.79 5.29
C VAL A 123 0.35 3.03 5.07
N ILE A 124 1.21 2.21 5.69
CA ILE A 124 2.67 2.35 5.56
C ILE A 124 3.12 2.06 4.13
N LEU A 125 2.54 1.06 3.46
CA LEU A 125 2.85 0.73 2.07
C LEU A 125 2.54 1.91 1.13
N VAL A 126 1.34 2.50 1.25
CA VAL A 126 0.95 3.66 0.43
C VAL A 126 1.80 4.89 0.78
N MET A 127 2.08 5.11 2.06
CA MET A 127 2.95 6.21 2.49
C MET A 127 4.37 6.05 1.93
N TYR A 128 4.90 4.82 1.92
CA TYR A 128 6.18 4.52 1.30
C TYR A 128 6.19 4.88 -0.20
N PHE A 129 5.16 4.50 -0.97
CA PHE A 129 5.04 4.84 -2.40
C PHE A 129 4.96 6.35 -2.64
N GLU A 130 4.13 7.06 -1.89
CA GLU A 130 3.98 8.52 -2.01
C GLU A 130 5.31 9.22 -1.72
N LEU A 131 5.99 8.79 -0.67
CA LEU A 131 7.18 9.46 -0.17
C LEU A 131 8.38 9.24 -1.10
N THR A 132 8.56 8.02 -1.60
CA THR A 132 9.60 7.70 -2.58
C THR A 132 9.34 8.32 -3.95
N ASN A 133 8.07 8.41 -4.40
CA ASN A 133 7.71 9.21 -5.58
C ASN A 133 7.98 10.71 -5.37
N GLY A 134 7.77 11.20 -4.15
CA GLY A 134 8.16 12.55 -3.73
C GLY A 134 9.66 12.78 -3.87
N VAL A 135 10.50 11.84 -3.40
CA VAL A 135 11.96 11.91 -3.55
C VAL A 135 12.35 12.12 -5.02
N ILE A 136 11.75 11.37 -5.95
CA ILE A 136 12.03 11.52 -7.39
C ILE A 136 11.56 12.88 -7.91
N ARG A 137 10.30 13.25 -7.64
CA ARG A 137 9.71 14.51 -8.13
C ARG A 137 10.49 15.73 -7.65
N PHE A 138 10.85 15.79 -6.37
CA PHE A 138 11.62 16.90 -5.83
C PHE A 138 13.09 16.87 -6.26
N SER A 139 13.67 15.70 -6.51
CA SER A 139 15.02 15.60 -7.09
C SER A 139 15.08 16.12 -8.53
N MET A 140 14.04 15.85 -9.33
CA MET A 140 13.89 16.42 -10.67
C MET A 140 13.71 17.93 -10.59
N LEU A 141 12.86 18.42 -9.68
CA LEU A 141 12.62 19.84 -9.49
C LEU A 141 13.89 20.59 -9.05
N ASP A 142 14.61 20.08 -8.05
CA ASP A 142 15.88 20.68 -7.57
C ASP A 142 16.92 20.71 -8.68
N THR A 143 17.09 19.60 -9.40
CA THR A 143 18.05 19.52 -10.50
C THR A 143 17.70 20.53 -11.58
N SER A 144 16.44 20.57 -12.02
CA SER A 144 15.96 21.47 -13.09
C SER A 144 16.08 22.96 -12.75
N ILE A 145 15.87 23.35 -11.49
CA ILE A 145 16.05 24.73 -11.03
C ILE A 145 17.53 25.09 -11.02
N ARG A 146 18.39 24.21 -10.51
CA ARG A 146 19.84 24.45 -10.40
C ARG A 146 20.57 24.41 -11.74
N THR A 147 20.03 23.69 -12.74
CA THR A 147 20.57 23.66 -14.12
C THR A 147 19.99 24.76 -15.01
N ASN A 148 19.11 25.63 -14.49
CA ASN A 148 18.37 26.64 -15.26
C ASN A 148 17.57 26.07 -16.46
N GLU A 149 17.24 24.78 -16.44
CA GLU A 149 16.47 24.14 -17.51
C GLU A 149 14.98 24.55 -17.47
N VAL A 150 14.41 24.76 -16.27
CA VAL A 150 13.01 25.20 -16.11
C VAL A 150 12.88 26.15 -14.93
N TYR A 151 12.37 27.36 -15.18
CA TYR A 151 11.90 28.27 -14.14
C TYR A 151 10.48 27.89 -13.73
N VAL A 152 10.35 27.17 -12.61
CA VAL A 152 9.02 26.83 -12.08
C VAL A 152 8.52 27.98 -11.22
N MET A 153 7.50 28.69 -11.70
CA MET A 153 6.80 29.70 -10.89
C MET A 153 6.14 29.00 -9.69
N ASN A 154 6.46 29.48 -8.48
CA ASN A 154 5.78 29.16 -7.22
C ASN A 154 5.98 27.73 -6.62
N VAL A 155 7.24 27.36 -6.37
CA VAL A 155 7.66 26.10 -5.70
C VAL A 155 6.87 25.82 -4.40
N LYS A 156 6.54 26.86 -3.61
CA LYS A 156 5.76 26.71 -2.36
C LYS A 156 4.38 26.08 -2.59
N ARG A 157 3.70 26.41 -3.70
CA ARG A 157 2.38 25.82 -4.03
C ARG A 157 2.51 24.32 -4.34
N VAL A 158 3.59 23.91 -5.02
CA VAL A 158 3.87 22.49 -5.34
C VAL A 158 4.17 21.69 -4.06
N ILE A 159 5.00 22.24 -3.17
CA ILE A 159 5.31 21.61 -1.87
C ILE A 159 4.06 21.49 -0.99
N GLY A 160 3.20 22.51 -0.98
CA GLY A 160 1.94 22.49 -0.22
C GLY A 160 0.94 21.43 -0.73
N LYS A 161 0.78 21.32 -2.06
CA LYS A 161 -0.03 20.24 -2.66
C LYS A 161 0.52 18.86 -2.30
N TYR A 162 1.84 18.69 -2.28
CA TYR A 162 2.47 17.43 -1.90
C TYR A 162 2.26 17.06 -0.42
N HIS A 163 2.42 18.00 0.52
CA HIS A 163 2.15 17.72 1.94
C HIS A 163 0.71 17.26 2.18
N ARG A 164 -0.25 17.86 1.44
CA ARG A 164 -1.65 17.42 1.50
C ARG A 164 -1.83 16.00 0.96
N SER A 165 -1.18 15.67 -0.17
CA SER A 165 -1.19 14.30 -0.73
C SER A 165 -0.60 13.27 0.24
N LEU A 166 0.52 13.64 0.89
CA LEU A 166 1.24 12.78 1.84
C LEU A 166 0.38 12.38 3.05
N LEU A 167 -0.62 13.18 3.41
CA LEU A 167 -1.57 12.87 4.47
C LEU A 167 -2.85 12.20 3.94
N MET A 168 -3.42 12.70 2.83
CA MET A 168 -4.71 12.22 2.32
C MET A 168 -4.62 10.81 1.73
N ASN A 169 -3.57 10.47 0.99
CA ASN A 169 -3.49 9.19 0.30
C ASN A 169 -3.37 8.00 1.29
N PRO A 170 -2.52 8.06 2.33
CA PRO A 170 -2.49 7.01 3.34
C PRO A 170 -3.79 6.93 4.14
N LEU A 171 -4.47 8.06 4.40
CA LEU A 171 -5.76 8.06 5.10
C LEU A 171 -6.86 7.36 4.29
N ILE A 172 -6.94 7.66 2.98
CA ILE A 172 -7.87 6.97 2.06
C ILE A 172 -7.55 5.47 2.02
N ALA A 173 -6.27 5.10 1.93
CA ALA A 173 -5.85 3.70 1.94
C ALA A 173 -6.23 2.98 3.24
N GLY A 174 -5.99 3.60 4.39
CA GLY A 174 -6.39 3.07 5.69
C GLY A 174 -7.91 2.91 5.83
N GLY A 175 -8.67 3.91 5.36
CA GLY A 175 -10.13 3.85 5.34
C GLY A 175 -10.67 2.74 4.44
N LEU A 176 -10.12 2.59 3.23
CA LEU A 176 -10.50 1.50 2.33
C LEU A 176 -10.14 0.12 2.89
N ALA A 177 -8.93 -0.04 3.45
CA ALA A 177 -8.51 -1.28 4.08
C ALA A 177 -9.44 -1.66 5.24
N PHE A 178 -9.78 -0.69 6.10
CA PHE A 178 -10.72 -0.90 7.20
C PHE A 178 -12.11 -1.32 6.69
N LEU A 179 -12.64 -0.66 5.66
CA LEU A 179 -13.93 -1.02 5.08
C LEU A 179 -13.93 -2.44 4.51
N VAL A 180 -12.89 -2.81 3.76
CA VAL A 180 -12.76 -4.16 3.16
C VAL A 180 -12.66 -5.24 4.24
N LEU A 181 -11.91 -4.99 5.32
CA LEU A 181 -11.78 -5.94 6.43
C LEU A 181 -13.04 -6.03 7.29
N SER A 182 -13.87 -4.99 7.31
CA SER A 182 -15.12 -4.94 8.08
C SER A 182 -16.33 -5.47 7.32
N VAL A 183 -16.15 -6.04 6.12
CA VAL A 183 -17.26 -6.50 5.26
C VAL A 183 -18.16 -7.52 5.95
N ASN A 184 -17.58 -8.43 6.74
CA ASN A 184 -18.32 -9.43 7.52
C ASN A 184 -19.13 -8.83 8.69
N MET A 185 -18.86 -7.59 9.10
CA MET A 185 -19.67 -6.85 10.07
C MET A 185 -20.72 -5.97 9.36
N ILE A 186 -20.34 -5.37 8.24
CA ILE A 186 -21.16 -4.39 7.52
C ILE A 186 -22.30 -5.08 6.75
N LEU A 187 -22.01 -6.15 6.00
CA LEU A 187 -23.03 -6.82 5.17
C LEU A 187 -24.19 -7.41 5.99
N PRO A 188 -23.95 -8.10 7.12
CA PRO A 188 -25.05 -8.62 7.93
C PRO A 188 -26.00 -7.55 8.42
N ILE A 189 -25.52 -6.34 8.77
CA ILE A 189 -26.38 -5.22 9.22
C ILE A 189 -27.44 -4.87 8.16
N PHE A 190 -27.08 -4.89 6.89
CA PHE A 190 -28.00 -4.59 5.78
C PHE A 190 -28.91 -5.77 5.42
N VAL A 191 -28.46 -7.02 5.66
CA VAL A 191 -29.22 -8.24 5.32
C VAL A 191 -30.18 -8.65 6.45
N ARG A 192 -29.86 -8.30 7.70
CA ARG A 192 -30.64 -8.65 8.91
C ARG A 192 -32.11 -8.25 8.85
N PRO A 193 -32.51 -7.08 8.27
CA PRO A 193 -33.91 -6.72 8.10
C PRO A 193 -34.69 -7.65 7.15
N PHE A 194 -34.00 -8.34 6.23
CA PHE A 194 -34.63 -9.22 5.23
C PHE A 194 -34.58 -10.70 5.64
N SER A 195 -33.48 -11.15 6.26
CA SER A 195 -33.36 -12.51 6.78
C SER A 195 -32.31 -12.59 7.91
N ALA A 196 -32.79 -12.88 9.13
CA ALA A 196 -31.92 -12.99 10.31
C ALA A 196 -30.97 -14.20 10.22
N GLU A 197 -31.43 -15.31 9.65
CA GLU A 197 -30.63 -16.53 9.52
C GLU A 197 -29.46 -16.35 8.54
N THR A 198 -29.69 -15.72 7.39
CA THR A 198 -28.63 -15.40 6.43
C THR A 198 -27.63 -14.40 7.01
N ALA A 199 -28.10 -13.39 7.76
CA ALA A 199 -27.22 -12.44 8.42
C ALA A 199 -26.29 -13.11 9.43
N MET A 200 -26.80 -14.02 10.28
CA MET A 200 -25.93 -14.79 11.19
C MET A 200 -24.95 -15.68 10.45
N ARG A 201 -25.39 -16.37 9.38
CA ARG A 201 -24.48 -17.16 8.54
C ARG A 201 -23.38 -16.32 7.89
N MET A 202 -23.65 -15.05 7.58
CA MET A 202 -22.67 -14.11 7.01
C MET A 202 -21.71 -13.56 8.08
N GLU A 203 -22.17 -13.34 9.32
CA GLU A 203 -21.32 -13.00 10.48
C GLU A 203 -20.33 -14.15 10.77
N ASP A 204 -20.82 -15.39 10.72
CA ASP A 204 -20.03 -16.61 10.97
C ASP A 204 -19.30 -17.14 9.71
N SER A 205 -19.50 -16.51 8.55
CA SER A 205 -18.97 -17.04 7.29
C SER A 205 -17.46 -16.87 7.23
N VAL A 206 -16.77 -18.02 7.30
CA VAL A 206 -15.34 -18.13 7.00
C VAL A 206 -15.06 -17.65 5.58
N GLU A 207 -16.00 -17.77 4.63
CA GLU A 207 -15.80 -17.35 3.24
C GLU A 207 -15.77 -15.82 3.09
N LEU A 208 -16.62 -15.08 3.82
CA LEU A 208 -16.57 -13.60 3.85
C LEU A 208 -15.33 -13.08 4.58
N ILE A 209 -14.83 -13.82 5.58
CA ILE A 209 -13.61 -13.50 6.33
C ILE A 209 -12.35 -13.94 5.56
N SER A 210 -12.50 -14.93 4.68
CA SER A 210 -11.38 -15.50 3.93
C SER A 210 -10.85 -14.57 2.85
N VAL A 211 -9.69 -14.98 2.31
CA VAL A 211 -9.06 -14.41 1.11
C VAL A 211 -10.06 -14.25 -0.06
N TYR A 212 -11.09 -15.09 -0.16
CA TYR A 212 -12.14 -14.97 -1.19
C TYR A 212 -13.07 -13.78 -0.95
N GLY A 213 -13.46 -13.50 0.29
CA GLY A 213 -14.24 -12.32 0.67
C GLY A 213 -13.46 -11.02 0.43
N VAL A 214 -12.15 -11.02 0.71
CA VAL A 214 -11.25 -9.89 0.41
C VAL A 214 -11.02 -9.72 -1.10
N ALA A 215 -10.88 -10.80 -1.86
CA ALA A 215 -10.78 -10.76 -3.32
C ALA A 215 -12.08 -10.23 -3.97
N LEU A 216 -13.24 -10.62 -3.44
CA LEU A 216 -14.54 -10.15 -3.91
C LEU A 216 -14.79 -8.69 -3.50
N GLY A 217 -14.40 -8.29 -2.29
CA GLY A 217 -14.44 -6.89 -1.83
C GLY A 217 -13.51 -5.98 -2.61
N SER A 218 -12.28 -6.42 -2.90
CA SER A 218 -11.33 -5.68 -3.74
C SER A 218 -11.80 -5.59 -5.19
N LEU A 219 -12.41 -6.64 -5.76
CA LEU A 219 -13.04 -6.60 -7.08
C LEU A 219 -14.16 -5.54 -7.13
N ILE A 220 -15.00 -5.46 -6.10
CA ILE A 220 -16.04 -4.42 -6.01
C ILE A 220 -15.41 -3.03 -5.95
N VAL A 221 -14.38 -2.82 -5.12
CA VAL A 221 -13.66 -1.53 -5.04
C VAL A 221 -13.04 -1.17 -6.39
N PHE A 222 -12.40 -2.13 -7.09
CA PHE A 222 -11.85 -1.91 -8.43
C PHE A 222 -12.91 -1.58 -9.47
N LEU A 223 -14.09 -2.20 -9.40
CA LEU A 223 -15.22 -1.86 -10.27
C LEU A 223 -15.74 -0.44 -9.97
N VAL A 224 -15.87 -0.05 -8.70
CA VAL A 224 -16.32 1.29 -8.32
C VAL A 224 -15.30 2.34 -8.74
N VAL A 225 -14.02 2.14 -8.43
CA VAL A 225 -12.93 3.04 -8.85
C VAL A 225 -12.85 3.09 -10.38
N GLY A 226 -12.90 1.94 -11.05
CA GLY A 226 -12.94 1.85 -12.51
C GLY A 226 -14.12 2.60 -13.11
N ALA A 227 -15.32 2.51 -12.52
CA ALA A 227 -16.50 3.25 -12.95
C ALA A 227 -16.35 4.77 -12.74
N VAL A 228 -15.77 5.19 -11.61
CA VAL A 228 -15.49 6.61 -11.31
C VAL A 228 -14.50 7.21 -12.32
N PHE A 229 -13.46 6.45 -12.69
CA PHE A 229 -12.50 6.85 -13.73
C PHE A 229 -13.14 6.83 -15.13
N ALA A 230 -13.91 5.80 -15.48
CA ALA A 230 -14.63 5.72 -16.75
C ALA A 230 -15.63 6.87 -16.91
N ALA A 231 -16.26 7.30 -15.82
CA ALA A 231 -17.16 8.46 -15.80
C ALA A 231 -16.43 9.83 -15.79
N ASN A 232 -15.09 9.85 -15.81
CA ASN A 232 -14.26 11.06 -15.78
C ASN A 232 -14.59 12.02 -14.61
N ILE A 233 -15.07 11.48 -13.50
CA ILE A 233 -15.47 12.27 -12.32
C ILE A 233 -14.31 13.08 -11.73
N PRO A 234 -13.06 12.55 -11.60
CA PRO A 234 -11.95 13.32 -11.03
C PRO A 234 -11.66 14.60 -11.82
N LEU A 235 -11.65 14.49 -13.15
CA LEU A 235 -11.42 15.60 -14.08
C LEU A 235 -12.54 16.65 -14.01
N ARG A 236 -13.78 16.22 -13.79
CA ARG A 236 -14.93 17.12 -13.58
C ARG A 236 -14.82 17.87 -12.25
N ILE A 237 -14.40 17.21 -11.18
CA ILE A 237 -14.19 17.83 -9.87
C ILE A 237 -13.02 18.82 -9.93
N GLU A 238 -11.94 18.50 -10.62
CA GLU A 238 -10.79 19.38 -10.81
C GLU A 238 -11.18 20.65 -11.57
N ARG A 239 -11.83 20.50 -12.73
CA ARG A 239 -12.37 21.65 -13.50
C ARG A 239 -13.35 22.50 -12.70
N TRP A 240 -14.19 21.87 -11.87
CA TRP A 240 -15.14 22.61 -11.03
C TRP A 240 -14.45 23.41 -9.92
N ARG A 241 -13.32 22.92 -9.39
CA ARG A 241 -12.51 23.66 -8.41
C ARG A 241 -11.70 24.77 -9.06
N GLU A 242 -11.18 24.56 -10.27
CA GLU A 242 -10.47 25.58 -11.04
C GLU A 242 -11.40 26.71 -11.50
N ASN A 243 -12.66 26.42 -11.83
CA ASN A 243 -13.66 27.45 -12.19
C ASN A 243 -14.19 28.26 -11.00
N LYS A 244 -13.82 27.91 -9.76
CA LYS A 244 -14.19 28.63 -8.53
C LYS A 244 -13.07 29.52 -7.98
N GLU A 245 -11.84 29.34 -8.45
CA GLU A 245 -10.71 30.27 -8.25
C GLU A 245 -10.71 31.32 -9.36
#